data_AF-A0A2V5SMA2-F1
#
_entry.id   AF-A0A2V5SMA2-F1
#
_cell.length_a   1.000
_cell.length_b   1.000
_cell.length_c   1.000
_cell.angle_alpha   90.00
_cell.angle_beta   90.00
_cell.angle_gamma   90.00
#
_symmetry.space_group_name_H-M   'P 1'
#
loop_
_entity.id
_entity.type
_entity.pdbx_description
1 polymer ?
#
loop_
_entity_poly.entity_id
_entity_poly.type
_entity_poly.pdbx_seq_one_letter_code
_entity_poly.pdbx_strand_id
1 'polypeptide(L)'
;MIKTPYGHRVYAMAAEYQSAAALYEAAERVRDAGFRRWDVYSPFPIHGMDEAMGLGKSWLSGWVLFGGVSGLLTAALVEFGPSWGLYPLDVHGKPWIFPIMFELTVLFAAFAAFFAWQAMNRLPRWNHPMFNWDRFSRVTNDGFFLAIEARDPRFTEDGVRQLLEQTGGQHITIVHED
;
A
#
# COMPACT_ATOMS: atom_id res chain seq x y z
N MET A 1 8.61 -0.54 23.48
CA MET A 1 8.90 -1.59 22.49
C MET A 1 9.13 -2.87 23.27
N ILE A 2 8.29 -3.88 23.05
CA ILE A 2 8.30 -5.12 23.83
C ILE A 2 9.47 -5.99 23.35
N LYS A 3 10.18 -6.60 24.30
CA LYS A 3 11.28 -7.53 24.05
C LYS A 3 10.90 -8.89 24.61
N THR A 4 11.19 -9.96 23.87
CA THR A 4 11.01 -11.32 24.39
C THR A 4 12.03 -11.63 25.49
N PRO A 5 11.85 -12.72 26.27
CA PRO A 5 12.83 -13.16 27.27
C PRO A 5 14.25 -13.37 26.70
N TYR A 6 14.36 -13.58 25.39
CA TYR A 6 15.61 -13.76 24.64
C TYR A 6 16.20 -12.45 24.10
N GLY A 7 15.60 -11.30 24.41
CA GLY A 7 16.10 -9.97 24.06
C GLY A 7 15.74 -9.47 22.65
N HIS A 8 15.11 -10.30 21.82
CA HIS A 8 14.66 -9.92 20.47
C HIS A 8 13.51 -8.92 20.53
N ARG A 9 13.54 -7.95 19.60
CA ARG A 9 12.47 -6.96 19.46
C ARG A 9 11.27 -7.61 18.78
N VAL A 10 10.10 -7.48 19.38
CA VAL A 10 8.86 -7.97 18.78
C VAL A 10 8.41 -6.96 17.71
N TYR A 11 8.25 -7.45 16.48
CA TYR A 11 7.66 -6.66 15.40
C TYR A 11 6.14 -6.76 15.43
N ALA A 12 5.61 -7.99 15.42
CA ALA A 12 4.18 -8.25 15.38
C ALA A 12 3.85 -9.62 15.99
N MET A 13 2.58 -9.83 16.30
CA MET A 13 2.02 -11.17 16.47
C MET A 13 1.13 -11.47 15.27
N ALA A 14 1.35 -12.61 14.63
CA ALA A 14 0.69 -12.98 13.39
C ALA A 14 0.02 -14.35 13.49
N ALA A 15 -1.05 -14.54 12.72
CA ALA A 15 -1.77 -15.80 12.60
C ALA A 15 -2.06 -16.13 11.13
N GLU A 16 -2.10 -17.43 10.83
CA GLU A 16 -2.51 -18.00 9.55
C GLU A 16 -3.99 -18.34 9.58
N TYR A 17 -4.73 -18.05 8.51
CA TYR A 17 -6.15 -18.35 8.35
C TYR A 17 -6.36 -19.36 7.21
N GLN A 18 -7.36 -20.20 7.37
CA GLN A 18 -7.66 -21.29 6.42
C GLN A 18 -8.22 -20.79 5.08
N SER A 19 -8.83 -19.61 5.04
CA SER A 19 -9.47 -19.08 3.85
C SER A 19 -9.57 -17.56 3.86
N ALA A 20 -9.79 -16.97 2.68
CA ALA A 20 -10.08 -15.54 2.53
C ALA A 20 -11.30 -15.09 3.35
N ALA A 21 -12.33 -15.93 3.48
CA ALA A 21 -13.52 -15.62 4.27
C ALA A 21 -13.21 -15.57 5.77
N ALA A 22 -12.46 -16.55 6.29
CA ALA A 22 -12.03 -16.54 7.69
C ALA A 22 -11.15 -15.32 8.00
N LEU A 23 -10.26 -14.96 7.07
CA LEU A 23 -9.43 -13.77 7.19
C LEU A 23 -10.25 -12.47 7.18
N TYR A 24 -11.27 -12.39 6.33
CA TYR A 24 -12.18 -11.25 6.25
C TYR A 24 -12.94 -11.04 7.57
N GLU A 25 -13.54 -12.10 8.12
CA GLU A 25 -14.24 -12.03 9.42
C GLU A 25 -13.28 -11.68 10.57
N ALA A 26 -12.05 -12.18 10.53
CA ALA A 26 -11.02 -11.81 11.49
C ALA A 26 -10.64 -10.34 11.40
N ALA A 27 -10.51 -9.80 10.18
CA ALA A 27 -10.20 -8.39 9.95
C ALA A 27 -11.29 -7.48 10.55
N GLU A 28 -12.58 -7.80 10.36
CA GLU A 28 -13.67 -7.05 10.98
C GLU A 28 -13.57 -7.04 12.51
N ARG A 29 -13.32 -8.20 13.12
CA ARG A 29 -13.18 -8.31 14.59
C ARG A 29 -11.97 -7.54 15.12
N VAL A 30 -10.84 -7.54 14.40
CA VAL A 30 -9.64 -6.79 14.78
C VAL A 30 -9.88 -5.28 14.66
N ARG A 31 -10.56 -4.84 13.60
CA ARG A 31 -11.03 -3.45 13.44
C ARG A 31 -11.95 -3.04 14.59
N ASP A 32 -12.94 -3.87 14.91
CA ASP A 32 -13.94 -3.58 15.95
C ASP A 32 -13.33 -3.60 17.36
N ALA A 33 -12.30 -4.41 17.58
CA ALA A 33 -11.44 -4.37 18.76
C ALA A 33 -10.57 -3.10 18.85
N GLY A 34 -10.58 -2.26 17.81
CA GLY A 34 -10.00 -0.92 17.76
C GLY A 34 -8.47 -0.87 17.63
N PHE A 35 -7.87 -1.92 17.08
CA PHE A 35 -6.46 -1.91 16.68
C PHE A 35 -6.27 -0.97 15.47
N ARG A 36 -5.14 -0.26 15.45
CA ARG A 36 -4.80 0.74 14.42
C ARG A 36 -3.54 0.41 13.62
N ARG A 37 -2.66 -0.44 14.16
CA ARG A 37 -1.39 -0.84 13.56
C ARG A 37 -1.40 -2.34 13.32
N TRP A 38 -2.10 -2.76 12.29
CA TRP A 38 -2.20 -4.14 11.87
C TRP A 38 -2.40 -4.19 10.36
N ASP A 39 -2.09 -5.34 9.77
CA ASP A 39 -2.19 -5.53 8.33
C ASP A 39 -2.61 -6.96 8.00
N VAL A 40 -3.14 -7.13 6.79
CA VAL A 40 -3.61 -8.40 6.25
C VAL A 40 -2.81 -8.74 5.01
N TYR A 41 -2.40 -9.99 4.89
CA TYR A 41 -1.63 -10.48 3.76
C TYR A 41 -2.37 -11.63 3.10
N SER A 42 -2.65 -11.48 1.81
CA SER A 42 -3.35 -12.47 0.99
C SER A 42 -2.67 -12.58 -0.40
N PRO A 43 -2.74 -13.75 -1.05
CA PRO A 43 -2.14 -13.98 -2.37
C PRO A 43 -2.87 -13.22 -3.48
N PHE A 44 -4.11 -12.81 -3.24
CA PHE A 44 -4.94 -12.05 -4.16
C PHE A 44 -5.77 -10.99 -3.43
N PRO A 45 -6.28 -9.97 -4.14
CA PRO A 45 -7.17 -8.97 -3.56
C PRO A 45 -8.51 -9.60 -3.11
N ILE A 46 -8.82 -9.48 -1.83
CA ILE A 46 -10.11 -9.93 -1.28
C ILE A 46 -11.10 -8.77 -1.39
N HIS A 47 -12.19 -8.96 -2.11
CA HIS A 47 -13.23 -7.94 -2.26
C HIS A 47 -13.80 -7.52 -0.91
N GLY A 48 -13.89 -6.20 -0.68
CA GLY A 48 -14.40 -5.63 0.57
C GLY A 48 -13.40 -5.61 1.73
N MET A 49 -12.18 -6.13 1.57
CA MET A 49 -11.18 -6.13 2.64
C MET A 49 -10.88 -4.71 3.16
N ASP A 50 -10.86 -3.70 2.28
CA ASP A 50 -10.68 -2.30 2.67
C ASP A 50 -11.74 -1.83 3.67
N GLU A 51 -13.00 -2.25 3.48
CA GLU A 51 -14.12 -1.94 4.39
C GLU A 51 -14.01 -2.74 5.69
N ALA A 52 -13.67 -4.02 5.60
CA ALA A 52 -13.41 -4.89 6.75
C ALA A 52 -12.28 -4.35 7.65
N MET A 53 -11.23 -3.79 7.05
CA MET A 53 -10.12 -3.14 7.74
C MET A 53 -10.45 -1.71 8.21
N GLY A 54 -11.51 -1.09 7.67
CA GLY A 54 -11.88 0.30 7.96
C GLY A 54 -10.93 1.33 7.32
N LEU A 55 -10.36 1.00 6.16
CA LEU A 55 -9.48 1.88 5.41
C LEU A 55 -10.25 2.96 4.67
N GLY A 56 -9.69 4.17 4.66
CA GLY A 56 -10.21 5.29 3.88
C GLY A 56 -9.77 5.26 2.42
N LYS A 57 -10.30 6.19 1.63
CA LYS A 57 -9.86 6.38 0.24
C LYS A 57 -8.36 6.72 0.18
N SER A 58 -7.64 6.05 -0.72
CA SER A 58 -6.23 6.35 -0.98
C SER A 58 -6.06 7.74 -1.60
N TRP A 59 -5.01 8.45 -1.18
CA TRP A 59 -4.61 9.75 -1.75
C TRP A 59 -3.91 9.64 -3.12
N LEU A 60 -3.74 8.41 -3.64
CA LEU A 60 -3.04 8.17 -4.90
C LEU A 60 -3.66 8.96 -6.06
N SER A 61 -4.99 9.02 -6.15
CA SER A 61 -5.69 9.78 -7.21
C SER A 61 -5.33 11.27 -7.21
N GLY A 62 -5.09 11.87 -6.04
CA GLY A 62 -4.63 13.26 -5.91
C GLY A 62 -3.24 13.46 -6.52
N TRP A 63 -2.32 12.53 -6.30
CA TRP A 63 -0.99 12.56 -6.90
C TRP A 63 -1.03 12.38 -8.42
N VAL A 64 -1.89 11.49 -8.93
CA VAL A 64 -2.07 11.31 -10.38
C VAL A 64 -2.62 12.57 -11.03
N LEU A 65 -3.60 13.24 -10.41
CA LEU A 65 -4.14 14.50 -10.90
C LEU A 65 -3.07 15.59 -10.93
N PHE A 66 -2.27 15.71 -9.86
CA PHE A 66 -1.14 16.65 -9.83
C PHE A 66 -0.13 16.38 -10.95
N GLY A 67 0.21 15.10 -11.17
CA GLY A 67 1.03 14.66 -12.30
C GLY A 67 0.46 15.10 -13.64
N GLY A 68 -0.81 14.78 -13.91
CA GLY A 68 -1.49 15.16 -15.15
C GLY A 68 -1.52 16.67 -15.39
N VAL A 69 -1.86 17.47 -14.39
CA VAL A 69 -1.88 18.94 -14.50
C VAL A 69 -0.47 19.47 -14.79
N SER A 70 0.56 18.96 -14.11
CA SER A 70 1.95 19.36 -14.38
C SER A 70 2.40 18.97 -15.80
N GLY A 71 1.99 17.80 -16.30
CA GLY A 71 2.25 17.35 -17.67
C GLY A 71 1.59 18.26 -18.71
N LEU A 72 0.32 18.61 -18.49
CA LEU A 72 -0.41 19.54 -19.36
C LEU A 72 0.23 20.93 -19.42
N LEU A 73 0.60 21.48 -18.25
CA LEU A 73 1.30 22.77 -18.18
C LEU A 73 2.67 22.72 -18.86
N THR A 74 3.40 21.61 -18.69
CA THR A 74 4.69 21.40 -19.35
C THR A 74 4.53 21.35 -20.86
N ALA A 75 3.52 20.63 -21.37
CA ALA A 75 3.25 20.56 -22.80
C ALA A 75 2.88 21.92 -23.38
N ALA A 76 2.01 22.66 -22.70
CA ALA A 76 1.66 24.02 -23.10
C ALA A 76 2.91 24.92 -23.16
N LEU A 77 3.78 24.88 -22.14
CA LEU A 77 5.02 25.67 -22.14
C LEU A 77 5.95 25.30 -23.32
N VAL A 78 6.07 24.01 -23.63
CA VAL A 78 6.94 23.51 -24.72
C VAL A 78 6.34 23.79 -26.11
N GLU A 79 5.02 23.78 -26.26
CA GLU A 79 4.36 24.11 -27.53
C GLU A 79 4.31 25.62 -27.76
N PHE A 80 3.79 26.39 -26.81
CA PHE A 80 3.57 27.83 -26.98
C PHE A 80 4.87 28.63 -26.83
N GLY A 81 5.81 28.21 -25.99
CA GLY A 81 7.05 28.95 -25.73
C GLY A 81 7.87 29.20 -27.00
N PRO A 82 8.27 28.15 -27.76
CA PRO A 82 8.99 28.31 -29.01
C PRO A 82 8.16 28.99 -30.10
N SER A 83 6.91 28.54 -30.27
CA SER A 83 6.04 28.96 -31.39
C SER A 83 5.63 30.43 -31.32
N TRP A 84 5.57 31.01 -30.12
CA TRP A 84 5.20 32.41 -29.92
C TRP A 84 6.36 33.30 -29.48
N GLY A 85 7.21 32.82 -28.57
CA GLY A 85 8.17 33.65 -27.85
C GLY A 85 9.61 33.58 -28.34
N LEU A 86 10.09 32.42 -28.80
CA LEU A 86 11.51 32.23 -29.11
C LEU A 86 11.80 32.28 -30.61
N TYR A 87 11.04 31.52 -31.40
CA TYR A 87 11.27 31.42 -32.84
C TYR A 87 9.97 31.10 -33.58
N PRO A 88 9.15 32.13 -33.86
CA PRO A 88 7.87 31.94 -34.53
C PRO A 88 8.10 31.44 -35.96
N LEU A 89 7.70 30.19 -36.20
CA LEU A 89 7.76 29.51 -37.49
C LEU A 89 6.34 29.25 -37.99
N ASP A 90 6.01 29.79 -39.15
CA ASP A 90 4.79 29.43 -39.85
C ASP A 90 5.03 28.17 -40.70
N VAL A 91 4.58 27.02 -40.17
CA VAL A 91 4.63 25.74 -40.88
C VAL A 91 3.24 25.44 -41.44
N HIS A 92 3.04 25.81 -42.71
CA HIS A 92 1.80 25.57 -43.46
C HIS A 92 0.52 26.21 -42.88
N GLY A 93 0.61 27.32 -42.14
CA GLY A 93 -0.53 28.03 -41.57
C GLY A 93 -1.28 27.27 -40.47
N LYS A 94 -0.67 26.21 -39.90
CA LYS A 94 -1.33 25.35 -38.91
C LYS A 94 -1.10 25.91 -37.50
N PRO A 95 -2.17 26.07 -36.71
CA PRO A 95 -2.07 26.83 -35.48
C PRO A 95 -1.49 26.01 -34.31
N TRP A 96 -1.88 24.75 -34.02
CA TRP A 96 -1.42 24.03 -32.80
C TRP A 96 -1.44 22.49 -32.93
N ILE A 97 -0.65 21.77 -32.11
CA ILE A 97 -0.52 20.30 -32.13
C ILE A 97 -1.07 19.68 -30.82
N PHE A 98 -2.38 19.49 -30.75
CA PHE A 98 -3.07 18.87 -29.60
C PHE A 98 -2.53 17.49 -29.12
N PRO A 99 -2.02 16.59 -29.99
CA PRO A 99 -1.52 15.28 -29.55
C PRO A 99 -0.41 15.34 -28.49
N ILE A 100 0.48 16.32 -28.53
CA ILE A 100 1.62 16.40 -27.60
C ILE A 100 1.13 16.72 -26.18
N MET A 101 0.16 17.63 -26.03
CA MET A 101 -0.51 17.89 -24.75
C MET A 101 -1.13 16.64 -24.13
N PHE A 102 -1.79 15.80 -24.94
CA PHE A 102 -2.36 14.54 -24.45
C PHE A 102 -1.28 13.58 -23.95
N GLU A 103 -0.25 13.34 -24.77
CA GLU A 103 0.82 12.39 -24.45
C GLU A 103 1.60 12.80 -23.19
N LEU A 104 1.98 14.07 -23.05
CA LEU A 104 2.68 14.54 -21.84
C LEU A 104 1.82 14.48 -20.58
N THR A 105 0.52 14.76 -20.71
CA THR A 105 -0.44 14.64 -19.60
C THR A 105 -0.48 13.19 -19.11
N VAL A 106 -0.63 12.22 -20.02
CA VAL A 106 -0.68 10.79 -19.68
C VAL A 106 0.66 10.31 -19.13
N LEU A 107 1.78 10.73 -19.72
CA LEU A 107 3.13 10.36 -19.29
C LEU A 107 3.42 10.80 -17.85
N PHE A 108 3.15 12.07 -17.53
CA PHE A 108 3.39 12.60 -16.19
C PHE A 108 2.42 12.01 -15.16
N ALA A 109 1.16 11.79 -15.53
CA ALA A 109 0.19 11.11 -14.69
C ALA A 109 0.65 9.67 -14.35
N ALA A 110 1.17 8.93 -15.34
CA ALA A 110 1.68 7.58 -15.16
C ALA A 110 2.91 7.53 -14.24
N PHE A 111 3.88 8.44 -14.43
CA PHE A 111 5.03 8.54 -13.52
C PHE A 111 4.62 8.92 -12.11
N ALA A 112 3.72 9.90 -11.96
CA ALA A 112 3.20 10.28 -10.65
C ALA A 112 2.50 9.11 -9.97
N ALA A 113 1.69 8.32 -10.69
CA ALA A 113 1.05 7.12 -10.18
C ALA A 113 2.09 6.10 -9.68
N PHE A 114 3.09 5.80 -10.51
CA PHE A 114 4.13 4.81 -10.20
C PHE A 114 4.94 5.20 -8.96
N PHE A 115 5.50 6.41 -8.94
CA PHE A 115 6.35 6.86 -7.83
C PHE A 115 5.54 7.12 -6.55
N ALA A 116 4.33 7.68 -6.65
CA ALA A 116 3.49 7.89 -5.46
C ALA A 116 3.06 6.57 -4.84
N TRP A 117 2.65 5.59 -5.64
CA TRP A 117 2.33 4.25 -5.14
C TRP A 117 3.51 3.62 -4.40
N GLN A 118 4.72 3.73 -4.96
CA GLN A 118 5.94 3.21 -4.34
C GLN A 118 6.23 3.89 -3.00
N ALA A 119 6.19 5.22 -2.97
CA ALA A 119 6.46 6.00 -1.76
C ALA A 119 5.41 5.76 -0.66
N MET A 120 4.12 5.69 -1.01
CA MET A 120 3.04 5.44 -0.07
C MET A 120 3.13 4.05 0.59
N ASN A 121 3.56 3.05 -0.17
CA ASN A 121 3.80 1.69 0.35
C ASN A 121 5.21 1.50 0.96
N ARG A 122 6.02 2.57 1.03
CA ARG A 122 7.41 2.56 1.54
C ARG A 122 8.32 1.57 0.81
N LEU A 123 8.14 1.49 -0.50
CA LEU A 123 8.97 0.67 -1.39
C LEU A 123 10.04 1.57 -2.06
N PRO A 124 11.23 1.04 -2.40
CA PRO A 124 11.66 -0.36 -2.28
C PRO A 124 12.00 -0.75 -0.83
N ARG A 125 11.45 -1.89 -0.37
CA ARG A 125 11.75 -2.47 0.93
C ARG A 125 12.16 -3.93 0.74
N TRP A 126 13.47 -4.16 0.76
CA TRP A 126 14.05 -5.47 0.47
C TRP A 126 13.82 -6.49 1.59
N ASN A 127 13.81 -6.02 2.85
CA ASN A 127 13.51 -6.87 3.99
C ASN A 127 12.32 -6.33 4.80
N HIS A 128 11.34 -7.20 5.02
CA HIS A 128 10.19 -6.97 5.88
C HIS A 128 10.23 -8.03 6.99
N PRO A 129 10.11 -7.67 8.29
CA PRO A 129 10.20 -8.62 9.40
C PRO A 129 9.26 -9.83 9.30
N MET A 130 8.12 -9.68 8.63
CA MET A 130 7.19 -10.80 8.32
C MET A 130 7.85 -11.94 7.54
N PHE A 131 8.91 -11.68 6.76
CA PHE A 131 9.66 -12.71 6.06
C PHE A 131 10.47 -13.64 6.97
N ASN A 132 10.69 -13.26 8.24
CA ASN A 132 11.37 -14.11 9.23
C ASN A 132 10.49 -15.27 9.71
N TRP A 133 9.21 -15.29 9.34
CA TRP A 133 8.30 -16.39 9.64
C TRP A 133 8.25 -17.38 8.48
N ASP A 134 8.75 -18.60 8.68
CA ASP A 134 8.85 -19.64 7.62
C ASP A 134 7.53 -19.88 6.87
N ARG A 135 6.40 -19.87 7.58
CA ARG A 135 5.07 -20.07 6.98
C ARG A 135 4.64 -18.92 6.07
N PHE A 136 5.15 -17.71 6.30
CA PHE A 136 4.84 -16.56 5.48
C PHE A 136 5.32 -16.70 4.03
N SER A 137 6.23 -17.63 3.74
CA SER A 137 6.58 -18.02 2.36
C SER A 137 5.38 -18.45 1.51
N ARG A 138 4.28 -18.89 2.13
CA ARG A 138 3.02 -19.26 1.47
C ARG A 138 2.13 -18.08 1.08
N VAL A 139 2.46 -16.86 1.51
CA VAL A 139 1.60 -15.65 1.35
C VAL A 139 1.25 -15.35 -0.11
N THR A 140 2.12 -15.72 -1.04
CA THR A 140 1.92 -15.50 -2.48
C THR A 140 1.25 -16.68 -3.19
N ASN A 141 0.97 -17.77 -2.50
CA ASN A 141 0.39 -18.99 -3.08
C ASN A 141 -1.00 -19.27 -2.49
N ASP A 142 -1.06 -19.74 -1.25
CA ASP A 142 -2.28 -20.24 -0.61
C ASP A 142 -2.45 -19.80 0.85
N GLY A 143 -1.50 -19.04 1.40
CA GLY A 143 -1.52 -18.60 2.79
C GLY A 143 -2.24 -17.27 3.00
N PHE A 144 -3.13 -17.21 3.98
CA PHE A 144 -3.81 -15.99 4.42
C PHE A 144 -3.31 -15.61 5.81
N PHE A 145 -2.84 -14.39 6.00
CA PHE A 145 -2.21 -13.98 7.25
C PHE A 145 -2.77 -12.65 7.75
N LEU A 146 -2.89 -12.53 9.07
CA LEU A 146 -3.17 -11.27 9.77
C LEU A 146 -2.03 -11.03 10.75
N ALA A 147 -1.46 -9.82 10.75
CA ALA A 147 -0.43 -9.44 11.70
C ALA A 147 -0.84 -8.16 12.45
N ILE A 148 -0.76 -8.22 13.78
CA ILE A 148 -0.96 -7.05 14.66
C ILE A 148 0.40 -6.61 15.15
N GLU A 149 0.77 -5.36 14.86
CA GLU A 149 2.11 -4.85 15.18
C GLU A 149 2.25 -4.50 16.67
N ALA A 150 3.42 -4.77 17.24
CA ALA A 150 3.73 -4.47 18.63
C ALA A 150 3.83 -2.96 18.94
N ARG A 151 3.82 -2.11 17.90
CA ARG A 151 3.75 -0.65 18.03
C ARG A 151 2.32 -0.13 18.25
N ASP A 152 1.30 -0.98 18.18
CA ASP A 152 -0.06 -0.57 18.49
C ASP A 152 -0.21 -0.24 19.99
N PRO A 153 -0.87 0.87 20.37
CA PRO A 153 -1.10 1.20 21.78
C PRO A 153 -1.89 0.15 22.57
N ARG A 154 -2.72 -0.67 21.90
CA ARG A 154 -3.52 -1.74 22.51
C ARG A 154 -2.81 -3.09 22.50
N PHE A 155 -1.59 -3.17 21.99
CA PHE A 155 -0.87 -4.42 21.90
C PHE A 155 -0.49 -4.94 23.29
N THR A 156 -1.02 -6.11 23.63
CA THR A 156 -0.61 -6.93 24.77
C THR A 156 -0.46 -8.37 24.27
N GLU A 157 0.61 -9.07 24.66
CA GLU A 157 0.88 -10.40 24.11
C GLU A 157 -0.28 -11.36 24.35
N ASP A 158 -0.81 -11.41 25.58
CA ASP A 158 -1.92 -12.28 25.95
C ASP A 158 -3.24 -11.86 25.26
N GLY A 159 -3.53 -10.56 25.23
CA GLY A 159 -4.77 -10.04 24.64
C GLY A 159 -4.82 -10.25 23.12
N VAL A 160 -3.70 -10.02 22.43
CA VAL A 160 -3.58 -10.24 20.99
C VAL A 160 -3.61 -11.73 20.67
N ARG A 161 -2.92 -12.57 21.45
CA ARG A 161 -2.99 -14.03 21.29
C ARG A 161 -4.43 -14.52 21.41
N GLN A 162 -5.12 -14.12 22.48
CA GLN A 162 -6.51 -14.52 22.72
C GLN A 162 -7.44 -14.04 21.60
N LEU A 163 -7.25 -12.82 21.10
CA LEU A 163 -8.03 -12.30 19.97
C LEU A 163 -7.79 -13.14 18.70
N LEU A 164 -6.54 -13.42 18.36
CA LEU A 164 -6.20 -14.23 17.19
C LEU A 164 -6.78 -15.64 17.31
N GLU A 165 -6.73 -16.26 18.49
CA GLU A 165 -7.35 -17.57 18.75
C GLU A 165 -8.88 -17.52 18.57
N GLN A 166 -9.55 -16.49 19.12
CA GLN A 166 -11.00 -16.33 19.01
C GLN A 166 -11.48 -16.05 17.59
N THR A 167 -10.64 -15.45 16.75
CA THR A 167 -10.93 -15.23 15.32
C THR A 167 -10.66 -16.46 14.46
N GLY A 168 -10.18 -17.57 15.03
CA GLY A 168 -9.88 -18.80 14.28
C GLY A 168 -8.48 -18.82 13.66
N GLY A 169 -7.58 -17.94 14.14
CA GLY A 169 -6.19 -17.92 13.73
C GLY A 169 -5.46 -19.20 14.11
N GLN A 170 -4.70 -19.73 13.17
CA GLN A 170 -3.84 -20.90 13.32
C GLN A 170 -2.38 -20.49 13.33
N HIS A 171 -1.52 -21.36 13.87
CA HIS A 171 -0.06 -21.16 13.87
C HIS A 171 0.36 -19.78 14.40
N ILE A 172 -0.28 -19.31 15.47
CA ILE A 172 -0.06 -17.98 16.05
C ILE A 172 1.39 -17.86 16.52
N THR A 173 2.12 -16.94 15.90
CA THR A 173 3.57 -16.79 16.06
C THR A 173 3.92 -15.34 16.37
N ILE A 174 4.89 -15.15 17.25
CA ILE A 174 5.50 -13.84 17.49
C ILE A 174 6.59 -13.65 16.43
N VAL A 175 6.46 -12.60 15.63
CA VAL A 175 7.42 -12.23 14.59
C VAL A 175 8.42 -11.24 15.17
N HIS A 176 9.70 -11.55 15.04
CA HIS A 176 10.80 -10.70 15.52
C HIS A 176 11.27 -9.73 14.43
N GLU A 177 11.81 -8.59 14.85
CA GLU A 177 12.33 -7.56 13.96
C GLU A 177 13.68 -7.95 13.31
N ASP A 178 14.44 -8.81 13.97
CA ASP A 178 15.78 -9.29 13.58
C ASP A 178 15.68 -10.59 12.77
#